data_AF-A0A6A5UG62-F1
#
_entry.id   AF-A0A6A5UG62-F1
#
_cell.length_a   1.000
_cell.length_b   1.000
_cell.length_c   1.000
_cell.angle_alpha   90.00
_cell.angle_beta   90.00
_cell.angle_gamma   90.00
#
_symmetry.space_group_name_H-M   'P 1'
#
loop_
_entity.id
_entity.type
_entity.pdbx_description
1 polymer ?
#
loop_
_entity_poly.entity_id
_entity_poly.type
_entity_poly.pdbx_seq_one_letter_code
_entity_poly.pdbx_strand_id
1 'polypeptide(L)'
;MENIRKRQRANTNGDSTAPLPPILATEDLSAYIDALHASDNGALLKRMMLQLAISDTHTATYVSQNYVNLLAREQARVIDFDHYSKDVWHKLNSDYEHLSGSKAYDISWDVQSAIVARINKIGSKAGNEHTSFGTKRSGLETLRKIGKTICLSSNDTLGHEVQKQFGHETSLEDAMYTIVEAMSEEQRERMCEVHDGRSTFLEELVELKGLDGSHCVFEGLEGVISLLTGEEEDGWNGETDGDDSEDDDR
;
A
#
# COMPACT_ATOMS: atom_id res chain seq x y z
N MET A 1 17.57 64.45 72.82
CA MET A 1 16.38 64.00 72.06
C MET A 1 16.13 65.10 71.04
N GLU A 2 16.64 64.91 69.83
CA GLU A 2 15.82 64.67 68.61
C GLU A 2 15.17 65.97 68.10
N ASN A 3 15.18 66.34 66.82
CA ASN A 3 15.76 65.75 65.62
C ASN A 3 15.81 66.85 64.54
N ILE A 4 16.77 66.75 63.65
CA ILE A 4 17.03 67.63 62.49
C ILE A 4 16.15 67.17 61.32
N ARG A 5 15.74 68.10 60.42
CA ARG A 5 15.84 68.02 58.93
C ARG A 5 14.70 68.82 58.28
N LYS A 6 14.96 69.90 57.54
CA LYS A 6 15.75 70.08 56.29
C LYS A 6 15.02 69.47 55.07
N ARG A 7 14.59 70.39 54.19
CA ARG A 7 13.90 70.20 52.90
C ARG A 7 14.67 69.28 51.94
N GLN A 8 13.94 68.54 51.09
CA GLN A 8 14.42 68.18 49.75
C GLN A 8 13.27 67.84 48.79
N ARG A 9 13.28 68.46 47.60
CA ARG A 9 12.57 68.04 46.38
C ARG A 9 13.62 67.50 45.40
N ALA A 10 13.35 66.37 44.76
CA ALA A 10 13.76 65.96 43.39
C ALA A 10 13.25 64.50 43.19
N ASN A 11 12.37 64.17 42.24
CA ASN A 11 12.45 64.08 40.77
C ASN A 11 12.91 62.68 40.25
N THR A 12 12.09 62.16 39.32
CA THR A 12 12.41 61.26 38.17
C THR A 12 13.05 59.89 38.39
N ASN A 13 12.25 58.83 38.14
CA ASN A 13 12.46 57.84 37.05
C ASN A 13 11.49 56.65 37.24
N GLY A 14 10.35 56.69 36.56
CA GLY A 14 9.42 55.57 36.43
C GLY A 14 9.83 54.71 35.24
N ASP A 15 10.62 53.69 35.54
CA ASP A 15 11.03 52.62 34.63
C ASP A 15 9.79 51.95 34.03
N SER A 16 9.58 52.11 32.72
CA SER A 16 8.50 51.45 31.98
C SER A 16 8.98 50.09 31.53
N THR A 17 8.92 49.10 32.41
CA THR A 17 9.08 47.71 32.01
C THR A 17 7.85 47.29 31.22
N ALA A 18 7.99 47.19 29.90
CA ALA A 18 6.99 46.56 29.05
C ALA A 18 6.77 45.12 29.55
N PRO A 19 5.51 44.66 29.74
CA PRO A 19 5.27 43.29 30.17
C PRO A 19 5.79 42.33 29.10
N LEU A 20 6.60 41.35 29.52
CA LEU A 20 6.93 40.19 28.69
C LEU A 20 5.62 39.55 28.22
N PRO A 21 5.54 39.12 26.94
CA PRO A 21 4.34 38.47 26.43
C PRO A 21 3.99 37.23 27.27
N PRO A 22 2.69 36.92 27.44
CA PRO A 22 2.27 35.78 28.24
C PRO A 22 2.90 34.51 27.68
N ILE A 23 3.49 33.70 28.56
CA ILE A 23 3.86 32.33 28.22
C ILE A 23 2.56 31.60 27.90
N LEU A 24 2.28 31.37 26.62
CA LEU A 24 1.10 30.63 26.16
C LEU A 24 1.11 29.25 26.82
N ALA A 25 -0.03 28.84 27.37
CA ALA A 25 -0.15 27.49 27.92
C ALA A 25 0.01 26.48 26.78
N THR A 26 0.61 25.32 27.07
CA THR A 26 0.81 24.24 26.09
C THR A 26 -0.49 23.78 25.43
N GLU A 27 -1.62 23.92 26.14
CA GLU A 27 -2.96 23.60 25.65
C GLU A 27 -3.43 24.57 24.55
N ASP A 28 -3.09 25.86 24.66
CA ASP A 28 -3.42 26.87 23.64
C ASP A 28 -2.62 26.63 22.35
N LEU A 29 -1.36 26.20 22.48
CA LEU A 29 -0.50 25.91 21.34
C LEU A 29 -0.98 24.69 20.55
N SER A 30 -1.48 23.65 21.22
CA SER A 30 -2.05 22.48 20.54
C SER A 30 -3.24 22.86 19.67
N ALA A 31 -4.17 23.66 20.21
CA ALA A 31 -5.35 24.11 19.46
C ALA A 31 -4.98 24.96 18.23
N TYR A 32 -3.93 25.79 18.34
CA TYR A 32 -3.42 26.54 17.19
C TYR A 32 -2.79 25.65 16.15
N ILE A 33 -2.01 24.64 16.55
CA ILE A 33 -1.41 23.68 15.63
C ILE A 33 -2.51 22.90 14.88
N ASP A 34 -3.55 22.45 15.57
CA ASP A 34 -4.67 21.73 14.96
C ASP A 34 -5.43 22.59 13.94
N ALA A 35 -5.70 23.85 14.29
CA ALA A 35 -6.34 24.80 13.38
C ALA A 35 -5.49 25.09 12.14
N LEU A 36 -4.16 25.23 12.31
CA LEU A 36 -3.24 25.42 11.19
C LEU A 36 -3.20 24.18 10.29
N HIS A 37 -3.14 22.98 10.87
CA HIS A 37 -3.18 21.73 10.10
C HIS A 37 -4.45 21.62 9.27
N ALA A 38 -5.61 21.90 9.87
CA ALA A 38 -6.90 21.84 9.19
C ALA A 38 -7.03 22.87 8.05
N SER A 39 -6.36 24.02 8.16
CA SER A 39 -6.50 25.13 7.19
C SER A 39 -5.88 24.83 5.82
N ASP A 40 -4.75 24.11 5.79
CA ASP A 40 -4.00 23.85 4.56
C ASP A 40 -3.47 22.41 4.46
N ASN A 41 -4.12 21.49 5.17
CA ASN A 41 -3.73 20.08 5.29
C ASN A 41 -2.27 19.91 5.76
N GLY A 42 -1.82 20.80 6.65
CA GLY A 42 -0.51 20.75 7.30
C GLY A 42 0.65 21.27 6.45
N ALA A 43 0.41 21.89 5.29
CA ALA A 43 1.48 22.37 4.41
C ALA A 43 2.33 23.48 5.05
N LEU A 44 1.72 24.42 5.78
CA LEU A 44 2.44 25.44 6.53
C LEU A 44 3.25 24.85 7.69
N LEU A 45 2.65 23.93 8.45
CA LEU A 45 3.34 23.25 9.56
C LEU A 45 4.56 22.48 9.08
N LYS A 46 4.45 21.78 7.93
CA LYS A 46 5.58 21.08 7.30
C LYS A 46 6.72 22.04 6.96
N ARG A 47 6.41 23.21 6.36
CA ARG A 47 7.42 24.23 6.03
C ARG A 47 8.06 24.83 7.28
N MET A 48 7.27 25.15 8.30
CA MET A 48 7.78 25.67 9.57
C MET A 48 8.70 24.66 10.26
N MET A 49 8.28 23.40 10.36
CA MET A 49 9.09 22.34 10.96
C MET A 49 10.38 22.10 10.18
N LEU A 50 10.34 22.16 8.85
CA LEU A 50 11.54 22.06 8.02
C LEU A 50 12.50 23.23 8.27
N GLN A 51 11.98 24.46 8.34
CA GLN A 51 12.79 25.64 8.63
C GLN A 51 13.42 25.59 10.03
N LEU A 52 12.67 25.09 11.03
CA LEU A 52 13.18 24.86 12.38
C LEU A 52 14.27 23.78 12.39
N ALA A 53 14.06 22.65 11.71
CA ALA A 53 15.08 21.60 11.60
C ALA A 53 16.35 22.06 10.87
N ILE A 54 16.23 22.93 9.86
CA ILE A 54 17.39 23.52 9.18
C ILE A 54 18.16 24.46 10.13
N SER A 55 17.45 25.20 10.97
CA SER A 55 18.04 26.24 11.84
C SER A 55 18.56 25.69 13.17
N ASP A 56 18.03 24.56 13.64
CA ASP A 56 18.34 23.95 14.92
C ASP A 56 18.61 22.45 14.79
N THR A 57 19.85 22.05 15.08
CA THR A 57 20.28 20.65 15.02
C THR A 57 19.50 19.76 15.98
N HIS A 58 19.10 20.26 17.16
CA HIS A 58 18.34 19.46 18.10
C HIS A 58 16.97 19.07 17.53
N THR A 59 16.26 20.02 16.94
CA THR A 59 14.99 19.78 16.22
C THR A 59 15.18 18.81 15.06
N ALA A 60 16.25 18.95 14.26
CA ALA A 60 16.54 18.01 13.18
C ALA A 60 16.72 16.58 13.68
N THR A 61 17.54 16.38 14.73
CA THR A 61 17.74 15.07 15.35
C THR A 61 16.44 14.53 15.92
N TYR A 62 15.64 15.36 16.60
CA TYR A 62 14.37 14.95 17.19
C TYR A 62 13.37 14.48 16.13
N VAL A 63 13.20 15.22 15.04
CA VAL A 63 12.33 14.84 13.92
C VAL A 63 12.81 13.55 13.26
N SER A 64 14.11 13.43 12.98
CA SER A 64 14.70 12.22 12.39
C SER A 64 14.50 10.99 13.28
N GLN A 65 14.74 11.11 14.59
CA GLN A 65 14.56 10.02 15.54
C GLN A 65 13.09 9.58 15.63
N ASN A 66 12.14 10.53 15.65
CA ASN A 66 10.72 10.22 15.66
C ASN A 66 10.28 9.56 14.35
N TYR A 67 10.83 9.96 13.22
CA TYR A 67 10.60 9.31 11.93
C TYR A 67 11.09 7.85 11.95
N VAL A 68 12.34 7.61 12.37
CA VAL A 68 12.89 6.25 12.51
C VAL A 68 12.04 5.39 13.46
N ASN A 69 11.60 5.96 14.59
CA ASN A 69 10.72 5.26 15.53
C ASN A 69 9.35 4.93 14.92
N LEU A 70 8.79 5.83 14.10
CA LEU A 70 7.54 5.58 13.37
C LEU A 70 7.71 4.44 12.36
N LEU A 71 8.79 4.47 11.57
CA LEU A 71 9.13 3.40 10.63
C LEU A 71 9.28 2.05 11.35
N ALA A 72 10.02 2.02 12.47
CA ALA A 72 10.21 0.81 13.25
C ALA A 72 8.88 0.24 13.78
N ARG A 73 7.93 1.10 14.17
CA ARG A 73 6.58 0.66 14.59
C ARG A 73 5.77 0.08 13.45
N GLU A 74 5.80 0.72 12.27
CA GLU A 74 5.11 0.20 11.09
C GLU A 74 5.73 -1.13 10.61
N GLN A 75 7.05 -1.25 10.65
CA GLN A 75 7.78 -2.48 10.36
C GLN A 75 7.55 -3.59 11.40
N ALA A 76 7.15 -3.25 12.63
CA ALA A 76 6.77 -4.22 13.65
C ALA A 76 5.31 -4.69 13.53
N ARG A 77 4.44 -3.88 12.91
CA ARG A 77 3.02 -4.22 12.75
C ARG A 77 2.84 -5.17 11.58
N VAL A 78 2.09 -6.26 11.80
CA VAL A 78 1.65 -7.17 10.75
C VAL A 78 0.15 -6.96 10.53
N ILE A 79 -0.24 -6.62 9.31
CA ILE A 79 -1.65 -6.55 8.90
C ILE A 79 -1.99 -7.87 8.21
N ASP A 80 -3.07 -8.51 8.67
CA ASP A 80 -3.61 -9.71 8.05
C ASP A 80 -4.74 -9.37 7.06
N PHE A 81 -4.62 -9.91 5.85
CA PHE A 81 -5.55 -9.70 4.74
C PHE A 81 -6.42 -10.92 4.43
N ASP A 82 -6.25 -12.06 5.12
CA ASP A 82 -6.91 -13.33 4.78
C ASP A 82 -8.44 -13.24 4.67
N HIS A 83 -9.05 -12.35 5.46
CA HIS A 83 -10.48 -12.04 5.38
C HIS A 83 -10.96 -11.62 3.98
N TYR A 84 -10.14 -10.92 3.18
CA TYR A 84 -10.50 -10.57 1.82
C TYR A 84 -10.64 -11.79 0.91
N SER A 85 -9.78 -12.80 1.06
CA SER A 85 -9.88 -14.02 0.26
C SER A 85 -11.19 -14.78 0.55
N LYS A 86 -11.59 -14.85 1.83
CA LYS A 86 -12.86 -15.46 2.26
C LYS A 86 -14.06 -14.69 1.72
N ASP A 87 -14.04 -13.36 1.83
CA ASP A 87 -15.09 -12.50 1.29
C ASP A 87 -15.28 -12.70 -0.21
N VAL A 88 -14.18 -12.75 -0.97
CA VAL A 88 -14.22 -12.97 -2.43
C VAL A 88 -14.77 -14.36 -2.75
N TRP A 89 -14.33 -15.38 -2.01
CA TRP A 89 -14.85 -16.73 -2.16
C TRP A 89 -16.36 -16.80 -1.91
N HIS A 90 -16.87 -16.17 -0.84
CA HIS A 90 -18.30 -16.11 -0.55
C HIS A 90 -19.08 -15.38 -1.63
N LYS A 91 -18.57 -14.25 -2.11
CA LYS A 91 -19.20 -13.48 -3.19
C LYS A 91 -19.34 -14.26 -4.49
N LEU A 92 -18.33 -15.05 -4.85
CA LEU A 92 -18.34 -15.81 -6.08
C LEU A 92 -19.09 -17.14 -5.96
N ASN A 93 -19.02 -17.82 -4.82
CA ASN A 93 -19.49 -19.20 -4.70
C ASN A 93 -20.73 -19.39 -3.82
N SER A 94 -21.20 -18.37 -3.09
CA SER A 94 -22.27 -18.55 -2.09
C SER A 94 -23.33 -17.45 -2.08
N ASP A 95 -22.93 -16.17 -2.08
CA ASP A 95 -23.85 -15.03 -1.86
C ASP A 95 -25.00 -14.97 -2.87
N TYR A 96 -24.77 -15.47 -4.08
CA TYR A 96 -25.67 -15.33 -5.23
C TYR A 96 -26.06 -16.65 -5.88
N GLU A 97 -25.81 -17.78 -5.22
CA GLU A 97 -26.10 -19.14 -5.75
C GLU A 97 -27.57 -19.32 -6.18
N HIS A 98 -28.48 -18.60 -5.52
CA HIS A 98 -29.92 -18.66 -5.77
C HIS A 98 -30.40 -17.74 -6.91
N LEU A 99 -29.52 -16.91 -7.48
CA LEU A 99 -29.89 -16.00 -8.56
C LEU A 99 -30.03 -16.77 -9.89
N SER A 100 -31.04 -16.40 -10.66
CA SER A 100 -31.15 -16.80 -12.07
C SER A 100 -29.98 -16.25 -12.88
N GLY A 101 -29.54 -16.96 -13.93
CA GLY A 101 -28.42 -16.55 -14.80
C GLY A 101 -28.47 -15.09 -15.28
N SER A 102 -29.64 -14.56 -15.68
CA SER A 102 -29.77 -13.15 -16.08
C SER A 102 -29.45 -12.16 -14.95
N LYS A 103 -29.87 -12.45 -13.72
CA LYS A 103 -29.56 -11.61 -12.56
C LYS A 103 -28.11 -11.78 -12.11
N ALA A 104 -27.57 -13.00 -12.22
CA ALA A 104 -26.16 -13.28 -11.97
C ALA A 104 -25.25 -12.50 -12.94
N TYR A 105 -25.65 -12.41 -14.22
CA TYR A 105 -24.99 -11.56 -15.20
C TYR A 105 -25.03 -10.07 -14.79
N ASP A 106 -26.20 -9.54 -14.44
CA ASP A 106 -26.34 -8.13 -14.06
C ASP A 106 -25.45 -7.74 -12.87
N ILE A 107 -25.35 -8.62 -11.85
CA ILE A 107 -24.54 -8.34 -10.65
C ILE A 107 -23.03 -8.66 -10.82
N SER A 108 -22.64 -9.34 -11.90
CA SER A 108 -21.24 -9.76 -12.12
C SER A 108 -20.27 -8.57 -12.12
N TRP A 109 -20.67 -7.44 -12.72
CA TRP A 109 -19.88 -6.21 -12.76
C TRP A 109 -19.66 -5.60 -11.38
N ASP A 110 -20.70 -5.58 -10.54
CA ASP A 110 -20.60 -5.10 -9.16
C ASP A 110 -19.69 -6.01 -8.33
N VAL A 111 -19.77 -7.33 -8.55
CA VAL A 111 -18.90 -8.32 -7.90
C VAL A 111 -17.45 -8.12 -8.32
N GLN A 112 -17.17 -8.03 -9.62
CA GLN A 112 -15.82 -7.79 -10.13
C GLN A 112 -15.24 -6.48 -9.58
N SER A 113 -15.99 -5.39 -9.64
CA SER A 113 -15.57 -4.08 -9.12
C SER A 113 -15.24 -4.16 -7.62
N ALA A 114 -16.03 -4.91 -6.86
CA ALA A 114 -15.81 -5.13 -5.44
C ALA A 114 -14.58 -6.01 -5.15
N ILE A 115 -14.19 -6.91 -6.06
CA ILE A 115 -12.96 -7.71 -5.96
C ILE A 115 -11.76 -6.81 -6.28
N VAL A 116 -11.79 -6.06 -7.39
CA VAL A 116 -10.73 -5.10 -7.77
C VAL A 116 -10.47 -4.10 -6.66
N ALA A 117 -11.51 -3.54 -6.04
CA ALA A 117 -11.36 -2.62 -4.92
C ALA A 117 -10.62 -3.25 -3.72
N ARG A 118 -10.81 -4.55 -3.47
CA ARG A 118 -10.10 -5.29 -2.41
C ARG A 118 -8.64 -5.53 -2.79
N ILE A 119 -8.40 -5.96 -4.01
CA ILE A 119 -7.04 -6.16 -4.58
C ILE A 119 -6.22 -4.88 -4.45
N ASN A 120 -6.75 -3.75 -4.95
CA ASN A 120 -6.07 -2.45 -4.87
C ASN A 120 -5.82 -1.99 -3.42
N LYS A 121 -6.72 -2.31 -2.50
CA LYS A 121 -6.57 -2.01 -1.08
C LYS A 121 -5.49 -2.88 -0.41
N ILE A 122 -5.30 -4.12 -0.85
CA ILE A 122 -4.20 -4.98 -0.41
C ILE A 122 -2.89 -4.42 -0.97
N GLY A 123 -2.80 -4.21 -2.29
CA GLY A 123 -1.61 -3.68 -2.97
C GLY A 123 -1.14 -2.36 -2.39
N SER A 124 -2.03 -1.37 -2.21
CA SER A 124 -1.67 -0.07 -1.63
C SER A 124 -1.17 -0.14 -0.17
N LYS A 125 -1.64 -1.11 0.62
CA LYS A 125 -1.22 -1.27 2.00
C LYS A 125 0.04 -2.10 2.13
N ALA A 126 0.10 -3.25 1.47
CA ALA A 126 1.23 -4.16 1.56
C ALA A 126 2.42 -3.70 0.70
N GLY A 127 2.18 -2.96 -0.38
CA GLY A 127 3.22 -2.43 -1.27
C GLY A 127 3.90 -1.17 -0.78
N ASN A 128 3.64 -0.74 0.46
CA ASN A 128 4.38 0.37 1.04
C ASN A 128 5.78 -0.11 1.48
N GLU A 129 6.83 0.58 1.04
CA GLU A 129 8.25 0.27 1.29
C GLU A 129 8.53 -0.04 2.77
N HIS A 130 7.92 0.73 3.68
CA HIS A 130 8.18 0.65 5.12
C HIS A 130 7.31 -0.37 5.86
N THR A 131 6.48 -1.13 5.16
CA THR A 131 5.69 -2.18 5.81
C THR A 131 6.52 -3.42 6.10
N SER A 132 6.11 -4.11 7.16
CA SER A 132 6.73 -5.35 7.59
C SER A 132 6.66 -6.43 6.52
N PHE A 133 7.69 -7.29 6.49
CA PHE A 133 7.68 -8.49 5.65
C PHE A 133 6.42 -9.35 5.90
N GLY A 134 5.96 -9.45 7.15
CA GLY A 134 4.74 -10.18 7.49
C GLY A 134 3.49 -9.61 6.80
N THR A 135 3.38 -8.29 6.68
CA THR A 135 2.29 -7.61 5.96
C THR A 135 2.37 -7.87 4.46
N LYS A 136 3.58 -7.74 3.89
CA LYS A 136 3.84 -8.01 2.46
C LYS A 136 3.49 -9.46 2.10
N ARG A 137 3.95 -10.42 2.92
CA ARG A 137 3.62 -11.84 2.82
C ARG A 137 2.11 -12.08 2.89
N SER A 138 1.43 -11.56 3.91
CA SER A 138 -0.02 -11.74 4.05
C SER A 138 -0.78 -11.17 2.84
N GLY A 139 -0.32 -10.04 2.30
CA GLY A 139 -0.85 -9.45 1.08
C GLY A 139 -0.71 -10.39 -0.12
N LEU A 140 0.51 -10.87 -0.40
CA LEU A 140 0.79 -11.78 -1.52
C LEU A 140 0.03 -13.11 -1.41
N GLU A 141 0.02 -13.75 -0.25
CA GLU A 141 -0.74 -14.99 -0.01
C GLU A 141 -2.24 -14.77 -0.26
N THR A 142 -2.78 -13.64 0.19
CA THR A 142 -4.20 -13.29 0.00
C THR A 142 -4.51 -13.02 -1.47
N LEU A 143 -3.68 -12.25 -2.17
CA LEU A 143 -3.85 -11.99 -3.61
C LEU A 143 -3.79 -13.30 -4.42
N ARG A 144 -2.84 -14.19 -4.12
CA ARG A 144 -2.75 -15.50 -4.78
C ARG A 144 -4.01 -16.32 -4.57
N LYS A 145 -4.55 -16.36 -3.35
CA LYS A 145 -5.83 -17.03 -3.03
C LYS A 145 -7.02 -16.43 -3.79
N ILE A 146 -7.06 -15.10 -3.92
CA ILE A 146 -8.08 -14.39 -4.71
C ILE A 146 -7.99 -14.80 -6.19
N GLY A 147 -6.79 -14.73 -6.78
CA GLY A 147 -6.55 -15.17 -8.16
C GLY A 147 -7.00 -16.61 -8.39
N LYS A 148 -6.59 -17.52 -7.50
CA LYS A 148 -7.01 -18.94 -7.55
C LYS A 148 -8.53 -19.10 -7.48
N THR A 149 -9.20 -18.30 -6.65
CA THR A 149 -10.67 -18.32 -6.55
C THR A 149 -11.31 -17.87 -7.87
N ILE A 150 -10.82 -16.79 -8.48
CA ILE A 150 -11.32 -16.31 -9.78
C ILE A 150 -11.16 -17.38 -10.86
N CYS A 151 -9.99 -18.03 -10.93
CA CYS A 151 -9.73 -19.08 -11.92
C CYS A 151 -10.62 -20.32 -11.76
N LEU A 152 -11.04 -20.64 -10.53
CA LEU A 152 -11.78 -21.88 -10.22
C LEU A 152 -13.30 -21.68 -10.09
N SER A 153 -13.80 -20.45 -10.11
CA SER A 153 -15.22 -20.14 -9.91
C SER A 153 -16.08 -20.24 -11.18
N SER A 154 -15.60 -20.82 -12.28
CA SER A 154 -16.29 -20.87 -13.58
C SER A 154 -17.51 -21.82 -13.68
N ASN A 155 -17.99 -22.36 -12.56
CA ASN A 155 -19.03 -23.40 -12.54
C ASN A 155 -20.46 -22.85 -12.68
N ASP A 156 -20.65 -21.54 -12.55
CA ASP A 156 -21.93 -20.86 -12.68
C ASP A 156 -21.83 -19.61 -13.58
N THR A 157 -22.97 -19.00 -13.89
CA THR A 157 -23.01 -17.80 -14.74
C THR A 157 -22.24 -16.64 -14.12
N LEU A 158 -22.29 -16.46 -12.80
CA LEU A 158 -21.64 -15.35 -12.13
C LEU A 158 -20.11 -15.45 -12.25
N GLY A 159 -19.54 -16.58 -11.83
CA GLY A 159 -18.10 -16.76 -11.83
C GLY A 159 -17.53 -16.84 -13.23
N HIS A 160 -18.25 -17.39 -14.22
CA HIS A 160 -17.86 -17.32 -15.62
C HIS A 160 -17.75 -15.88 -16.14
N GLU A 161 -18.74 -15.03 -15.86
CA GLU A 161 -18.68 -13.61 -16.28
C GLU A 161 -17.59 -12.83 -15.57
N VAL A 162 -17.41 -13.05 -14.26
CA VAL A 162 -16.32 -12.40 -13.52
C VAL A 162 -14.96 -12.83 -14.05
N GLN A 163 -14.74 -14.12 -14.28
CA GLN A 163 -13.50 -14.64 -14.86
C GLN A 163 -13.19 -14.00 -16.22
N LYS A 164 -14.19 -13.90 -17.10
CA LYS A 164 -14.05 -13.23 -18.40
C LYS A 164 -13.68 -11.75 -18.25
N GLN A 165 -14.31 -11.05 -17.29
CA GLN A 165 -13.97 -9.65 -17.01
C GLN A 165 -12.53 -9.50 -16.53
N PHE A 166 -12.00 -10.49 -15.80
CA PHE A 166 -10.60 -10.51 -15.36
C PHE A 166 -9.60 -10.78 -16.49
N GLY A 167 -10.02 -11.27 -17.66
CA GLY A 167 -9.12 -11.42 -18.82
C GLY A 167 -8.61 -10.10 -19.42
N HIS A 168 -9.14 -8.96 -18.99
CA HIS A 168 -8.66 -7.63 -19.40
C HIS A 168 -8.26 -6.75 -18.20
N GLU A 169 -8.26 -7.31 -16.99
CA GLU A 169 -8.05 -6.59 -15.74
C GLU A 169 -6.71 -6.97 -15.13
N THR A 170 -5.81 -5.99 -14.98
CA THR A 170 -4.44 -6.20 -14.51
C THR A 170 -4.25 -5.94 -13.01
N SER A 171 -5.30 -5.50 -12.30
CA SER A 171 -5.18 -5.08 -10.90
C SER A 171 -4.58 -6.14 -9.98
N LEU A 172 -4.78 -7.44 -10.26
CA LEU A 172 -4.20 -8.51 -9.45
C LEU A 172 -2.67 -8.51 -9.58
N GLU A 173 -2.17 -8.55 -10.82
CA GLU A 173 -0.74 -8.57 -11.11
C GLU A 173 -0.08 -7.26 -10.71
N ASP A 174 -0.72 -6.12 -10.98
CA ASP A 174 -0.23 -4.80 -10.58
C ASP A 174 -0.07 -4.70 -9.06
N ALA A 175 -1.05 -5.21 -8.30
CA ALA A 175 -0.98 -5.22 -6.84
C ALA A 175 0.11 -6.15 -6.32
N MET A 176 0.28 -7.34 -6.92
CA MET A 176 1.36 -8.26 -6.55
C MET A 176 2.73 -7.65 -6.89
N TYR A 177 2.89 -7.10 -8.10
CA TYR A 177 4.10 -6.45 -8.57
C TYR A 177 4.51 -5.32 -7.62
N THR A 178 3.58 -4.44 -7.25
CA THR A 178 3.82 -3.34 -6.29
C THR A 178 4.35 -3.87 -4.95
N ILE A 179 3.84 -5.01 -4.46
CA ILE A 179 4.30 -5.61 -3.21
C ILE A 179 5.71 -6.17 -3.35
N VAL A 180 5.99 -6.90 -4.44
CA VAL A 180 7.31 -7.50 -4.70
C VAL A 180 8.35 -6.41 -4.96
N GLU A 181 8.00 -5.34 -5.67
CA GLU A 181 8.87 -4.19 -5.91
C GLU A 181 9.31 -3.54 -4.59
N ALA A 182 8.38 -3.42 -3.62
CA ALA A 182 8.65 -2.90 -2.28
C ALA A 182 9.40 -3.88 -1.35
N MET A 183 9.67 -5.11 -1.78
CA MET A 183 10.50 -6.07 -1.06
C MET A 183 11.98 -5.88 -1.39
N SER A 184 12.84 -5.98 -0.37
CA SER A 184 14.28 -6.17 -0.60
C SER A 184 14.57 -7.54 -1.19
N GLU A 185 15.74 -7.72 -1.79
CA GLU A 185 16.21 -9.01 -2.34
C GLU A 185 16.09 -10.16 -1.30
N GLU A 186 16.60 -9.95 -0.08
CA GLU A 186 16.45 -10.91 1.04
C GLU A 186 14.98 -11.24 1.35
N GLN A 187 14.08 -10.26 1.25
CA GLN A 187 12.65 -10.49 1.47
C GLN A 187 12.04 -11.32 0.34
N ARG A 188 12.48 -11.11 -0.91
CA ARG A 188 12.01 -11.88 -2.07
C ARG A 188 12.48 -13.34 -2.00
N GLU A 189 13.77 -13.57 -1.73
CA GLU A 189 14.31 -14.91 -1.49
C GLU A 189 13.54 -15.63 -0.38
N ARG A 190 13.35 -14.96 0.76
CA ARG A 190 12.58 -15.50 1.88
C ARG A 190 11.13 -15.76 1.51
N MET A 191 10.52 -14.93 0.66
CA MET A 191 9.14 -15.11 0.20
C MET A 191 9.02 -16.35 -0.69
N CYS A 192 9.98 -16.62 -1.58
CA CYS A 192 10.01 -17.84 -2.39
C CYS A 192 9.97 -19.10 -1.53
N GLU A 193 10.63 -19.09 -0.37
CA GLU A 193 10.70 -20.23 0.55
C GLU A 193 9.53 -20.32 1.53
N VAL A 194 8.60 -19.36 1.54
CA VAL A 194 7.42 -19.41 2.41
C VAL A 194 6.62 -20.68 2.09
N HIS A 195 6.46 -21.54 3.09
CA HIS A 195 5.79 -22.83 2.92
C HIS A 195 4.49 -22.88 3.73
N ASP A 196 3.41 -23.38 3.12
CA ASP A 196 2.09 -23.52 3.75
C ASP A 196 1.87 -24.91 4.42
N GLY A 197 2.86 -25.80 4.26
CA GLY A 197 2.80 -27.19 4.70
C GLY A 197 2.70 -28.20 3.55
N ARG A 198 2.43 -27.74 2.32
CA ARG A 198 2.31 -28.57 1.12
C ARG A 198 3.22 -28.13 -0.02
N SER A 199 3.36 -26.84 -0.21
CA SER A 199 4.16 -26.25 -1.28
C SER A 199 4.73 -24.90 -0.85
N THR A 200 5.71 -24.43 -1.59
CA THR A 200 6.25 -23.08 -1.44
C THR A 200 5.34 -22.05 -2.10
N PHE A 201 5.43 -20.79 -1.68
CA PHE A 201 4.69 -19.69 -2.31
C PHE A 201 5.03 -19.56 -3.80
N LEU A 202 6.28 -19.81 -4.19
CA LEU A 202 6.68 -19.78 -5.60
C LEU A 202 5.99 -20.89 -6.40
N GLU A 203 6.00 -22.14 -5.90
CA GLU A 203 5.27 -23.25 -6.53
C GLU A 203 3.77 -22.94 -6.65
N GLU A 204 3.21 -22.34 -5.61
CA GLU A 204 1.82 -21.92 -5.57
C GLU A 204 1.46 -20.80 -6.57
N LEU A 205 2.41 -19.91 -6.87
CA LEU A 205 2.26 -18.83 -7.84
C LEU A 205 2.43 -19.33 -9.27
N VAL A 206 3.38 -20.25 -9.50
CA VAL A 206 3.54 -20.96 -10.77
C VAL A 206 2.31 -21.83 -11.07
N GLU A 207 1.74 -22.50 -10.07
CA GLU A 207 0.46 -23.22 -10.21
C GLU A 207 -0.64 -22.27 -10.65
N LEU A 208 -0.74 -21.07 -10.04
CA LEU A 208 -1.74 -20.07 -10.41
C LEU A 208 -1.56 -19.62 -11.87
N LYS A 209 -0.33 -19.36 -12.33
CA LYS A 209 -0.03 -19.08 -13.74
C LYS A 209 -0.45 -20.24 -14.64
N GLY A 210 -0.24 -21.49 -14.22
CA GLY A 210 -0.65 -22.68 -14.97
C GLY A 210 -2.17 -22.82 -15.16
N LEU A 211 -2.98 -22.16 -14.33
CA LEU A 211 -4.44 -22.13 -14.48
C LEU A 211 -4.91 -21.17 -15.59
N ASP A 212 -4.03 -20.31 -16.11
CA ASP A 212 -4.31 -19.36 -17.19
C ASP A 212 -4.72 -20.05 -18.51
N GLY A 213 -4.14 -21.22 -18.79
CA GLY A 213 -4.30 -21.93 -20.07
C GLY A 213 -5.74 -22.30 -20.47
N SER A 214 -6.71 -22.18 -19.56
CA SER A 214 -8.14 -22.36 -19.89
C SER A 214 -8.91 -21.07 -20.14
N HIS A 215 -8.43 -19.89 -19.71
CA HIS A 215 -9.24 -18.67 -19.68
C HIS A 215 -8.53 -17.34 -20.03
N CYS A 216 -7.22 -17.31 -20.30
CA CYS A 216 -6.46 -16.08 -20.63
C CYS A 216 -6.62 -15.00 -19.54
N VAL A 217 -6.33 -15.35 -18.29
CA VAL A 217 -6.43 -14.48 -17.11
C VAL A 217 -5.07 -14.39 -16.43
N PHE A 218 -4.68 -13.17 -16.08
CA PHE A 218 -3.44 -12.84 -15.37
C PHE A 218 -2.15 -12.96 -16.22
N GLU A 219 -2.15 -12.47 -17.46
CA GLU A 219 -0.97 -12.47 -18.35
C GLU A 219 0.27 -11.80 -17.72
N GLY A 220 0.07 -10.80 -16.84
CA GLY A 220 1.15 -10.11 -16.14
C GLY A 220 1.82 -10.91 -15.02
N LEU A 221 1.33 -12.11 -14.71
CA LEU A 221 1.80 -12.88 -13.56
C LEU A 221 3.24 -13.38 -13.76
N GLU A 222 3.68 -13.53 -15.01
CA GLU A 222 5.08 -13.85 -15.30
C GLU A 222 6.03 -12.77 -14.81
N GLY A 223 5.74 -11.50 -15.08
CA GLY A 223 6.56 -10.39 -14.63
C GLY A 223 6.67 -10.33 -13.09
N VAL A 224 5.62 -10.75 -12.37
CA VAL A 224 5.65 -10.89 -10.90
C VAL A 224 6.59 -12.03 -10.48
N ILE A 225 6.53 -13.18 -11.15
CA ILE A 225 7.40 -14.33 -10.86
C ILE A 225 8.86 -13.96 -11.12
N SER A 226 9.18 -13.42 -12.29
CA SER A 226 10.53 -12.96 -12.65
C SER A 226 11.08 -11.94 -11.66
N LEU A 227 10.25 -10.95 -11.26
CA LEU A 227 10.66 -9.97 -10.25
C LEU A 227 10.93 -10.60 -8.89
N LEU A 228 10.14 -11.62 -8.52
CA LEU A 228 10.25 -12.35 -7.26
C LEU A 228 11.48 -13.27 -7.22
N THR A 229 11.78 -13.97 -8.31
CA THR A 229 12.94 -14.88 -8.41
C THR A 229 14.24 -14.16 -8.70
N GLY A 230 14.18 -12.95 -9.25
CA GLY A 230 15.36 -12.21 -9.71
C GLY A 230 15.91 -12.73 -11.04
N GLU A 231 15.15 -13.58 -11.74
CA GLU A 231 15.47 -14.01 -13.10
C GLU A 231 15.07 -12.88 -14.05
N GLU A 232 16.05 -12.21 -14.68
CA GLU A 232 15.76 -11.24 -15.74
C GLU A 232 15.01 -11.94 -16.87
N GLU A 233 13.95 -11.31 -17.40
CA GLU A 233 13.29 -11.77 -18.62
C GLU A 233 14.35 -11.87 -19.73
N ASP A 234 14.77 -13.09 -20.05
CA ASP A 234 15.57 -13.38 -21.22
C ASP A 234 14.80 -12.85 -22.44
N GLY A 235 15.23 -11.69 -22.94
CA GLY A 235 14.54 -10.95 -23.98
C GLY A 235 14.14 -11.85 -25.15
N TRP A 236 12.85 -11.82 -25.47
CA TRP A 236 12.26 -12.43 -26.66
C TRP A 236 13.16 -12.20 -27.89
N ASN A 237 13.90 -13.23 -28.28
CA ASN A 237 14.58 -13.29 -29.57
C ASN A 237 13.52 -13.71 -30.59
N GLY A 238 12.80 -12.72 -31.12
CA GLY A 238 11.83 -12.90 -32.18
C GLY A 238 12.50 -13.39 -33.46
N GLU A 239 12.76 -14.70 -33.56
CA GLU A 239 12.91 -15.36 -34.85
C GLU A 239 11.50 -15.46 -35.44
N THR A 240 11.18 -14.44 -36.24
CA THR A 240 10.00 -14.45 -37.09
C THR A 240 10.21 -15.53 -38.13
N ASP A 241 9.35 -16.55 -38.12
CA ASP A 241 9.26 -17.57 -39.16
C ASP A 241 9.20 -16.90 -40.54
N GLY A 242 10.28 -17.05 -41.29
CA GLY A 242 10.35 -16.73 -42.71
C GLY A 242 9.64 -17.82 -43.50
N ASP A 243 8.33 -17.62 -43.65
CA ASP A 243 7.52 -18.20 -44.72
C ASP A 243 8.12 -17.81 -46.09
N ASP A 244 8.59 -18.79 -46.85
CA ASP A 244 8.84 -18.65 -48.29
C ASP A 244 8.17 -19.84 -49.00
N SER A 245 6.87 -19.66 -49.21
CA SER A 245 6.09 -19.95 -50.41
C SER A 245 6.53 -21.13 -51.30
N GLU A 246 5.62 -22.11 -51.38
CA GLU A 246 5.49 -23.06 -52.48
C GLU A 246 5.30 -22.32 -53.82
N ASP A 247 6.23 -22.47 -54.76
CA ASP A 247 6.02 -22.16 -56.18
C ASP A 247 5.87 -23.46 -56.97
N ASP A 248 4.62 -23.73 -57.34
CA ASP A 248 4.19 -24.72 -58.33
C ASP A 248 4.26 -24.06 -59.72
N ASP A 249 5.16 -24.51 -60.60
CA ASP A 249 5.01 -24.47 -62.07
C ASP A 249 6.25 -25.03 -62.81
N ARG A 250 6.21 -26.32 -63.19
CA ARG A 250 6.49 -26.87 -64.55
C ARG A 250 6.60 -28.39 -64.64
#